data_AF-A0A2S3XYN9-F1
#
_entry.id   AF-A0A2S3XYN9-F1
#
_cell.length_a   1.000
_cell.length_b   1.000
_cell.length_c   1.000
_cell.angle_alpha   90.00
_cell.angle_beta   90.00
_cell.angle_gamma   90.00
#
_symmetry.space_group_name_H-M   'P 1'
#
loop_
_entity.id
_entity.type
_entity.pdbx_description
1 polymer ?
#
loop_
_entity_poly.entity_id
_entity_poly.type
_entity_poly.pdbx_seq_one_letter_code
_entity_poly.pdbx_strand_id
1 'polypeptide(L)'
;FTNVPGLGVQGVVDGHALLVGREKLLAEWEIRLPESLARAKAEAESAGRTAITVAWDGEARAVLEVADAVKETSAEAIERLRALGLTPILLTGDNRAVAEAVAAEVGIDAEQVYAEVMPEDKVDVVKRLQAEGRSVAMVGDGVNDAAALAQADLGLAMGTGTDAAIEAGDLTLVRGDLRAAADAIRLARRTLSTIRTNLFWAFAYNVGALPLAAAGLLNPMIAGAAMAFSSVFVVGNSLRLRGFKGA
;
A
#
# COMPACT_ATOMS: atom_id res chain seq x y z
N PHE A 1 -19.06 24.97 -25.39
CA PHE A 1 -17.91 24.23 -24.85
C PHE A 1 -17.46 23.23 -25.90
N THR A 2 -16.14 23.09 -26.10
CA THR A 2 -15.52 22.17 -27.05
C THR A 2 -14.34 21.49 -26.36
N ASN A 3 -14.32 20.16 -26.36
CA ASN A 3 -13.16 19.38 -25.95
C ASN A 3 -12.18 19.28 -27.13
N VAL A 4 -10.91 19.58 -26.88
CA VAL A 4 -9.82 19.45 -27.85
C VAL A 4 -8.94 18.27 -27.40
N PRO A 5 -9.12 17.07 -28.00
CA PRO A 5 -8.50 15.84 -27.52
C PRO A 5 -6.98 15.96 -27.36
N GLY A 6 -6.49 15.59 -26.18
CA GLY A 6 -5.06 15.63 -25.85
C GLY A 6 -4.48 17.02 -25.57
N LEU A 7 -5.25 18.10 -25.75
CA LEU A 7 -4.81 19.48 -25.54
C LEU A 7 -5.53 20.16 -24.39
N GLY A 8 -6.85 20.02 -24.30
CA GLY A 8 -7.64 20.65 -23.24
C GLY A 8 -9.06 20.96 -23.67
N VAL A 9 -9.61 22.06 -23.16
CA VAL A 9 -10.97 22.49 -23.42
C VAL A 9 -11.03 23.98 -23.75
N GLN A 10 -11.97 24.35 -24.61
CA GLN A 10 -12.23 25.74 -24.97
C GLN A 10 -13.73 26.06 -24.92
N GLY A 11 -14.08 27.30 -24.64
CA GLY A 11 -15.48 27.71 -24.54
C GLY A 11 -15.67 29.19 -24.25
N VAL A 12 -16.92 29.58 -24.04
CA VAL A 12 -17.26 30.94 -23.60
C VAL A 12 -17.91 30.84 -22.23
N VAL A 13 -17.42 31.61 -21.27
CA VAL A 13 -17.96 31.71 -19.90
C VAL A 13 -18.18 33.19 -19.62
N ASP A 14 -19.39 33.58 -19.23
CA ASP A 14 -19.76 34.98 -18.95
C ASP A 14 -19.35 35.99 -20.05
N GLY A 15 -19.35 35.55 -21.31
CA GLY A 15 -18.96 36.37 -22.46
C GLY A 15 -17.46 36.37 -22.78
N HIS A 16 -16.62 35.74 -21.96
CA HIS A 16 -15.18 35.62 -22.15
C HIS A 16 -14.81 34.33 -22.88
N ALA A 17 -13.95 34.43 -23.89
CA ALA A 17 -13.42 33.26 -24.60
C ALA A 17 -12.33 32.61 -23.75
N LEU A 18 -12.59 31.42 -23.21
CA LEU A 18 -11.73 30.68 -22.29
C LEU A 18 -11.01 29.52 -22.98
N LEU A 19 -9.74 29.33 -22.63
CA LEU A 19 -8.89 28.20 -23.01
C LEU A 19 -8.29 27.61 -21.72
N VAL A 20 -8.48 26.31 -21.49
CA VAL A 20 -7.95 25.60 -20.32
C VAL A 20 -7.32 24.30 -20.77
N GLY A 21 -6.02 24.13 -20.58
CA GLY A 21 -5.33 22.94 -21.06
C GLY A 21 -3.81 23.01 -21.01
N ARG A 22 -3.17 22.22 -21.85
CA ARG A 22 -1.72 22.25 -22.06
C ARG A 22 -1.30 23.55 -22.73
N GLU A 23 -0.06 23.97 -22.50
CA GLU A 23 0.52 25.17 -23.13
C GLU A 23 0.41 25.18 -24.66
N LYS A 24 0.45 24.00 -25.28
CA LYS A 24 0.25 23.84 -26.73
C LYS A 24 -1.11 24.36 -27.22
N LEU A 25 -2.17 24.25 -26.42
CA LEU A 25 -3.49 24.80 -26.75
C LEU A 25 -3.44 26.34 -26.84
N LEU A 26 -2.72 27.00 -25.93
CA LEU A 26 -2.56 28.44 -25.95
C LEU A 26 -1.71 28.89 -27.15
N ALA A 27 -0.67 28.12 -27.48
CA ALA A 27 0.19 28.40 -28.64
C ALA A 27 -0.57 28.33 -29.98
N GLU A 28 -1.58 27.46 -30.12
CA GLU A 28 -2.46 27.41 -31.30
C GLU A 28 -3.29 28.68 -31.50
N TRP A 29 -3.52 29.44 -30.42
CA TRP A 29 -4.20 30.75 -30.44
C TRP A 29 -3.22 31.93 -30.39
N GLU A 30 -1.92 31.67 -30.62
CA GLU A 30 -0.82 32.63 -30.53
C GLU A 30 -0.68 33.31 -29.15
N ILE A 31 -1.26 32.71 -28.11
CA ILE A 31 -1.17 33.20 -26.74
C ILE A 31 0.12 32.69 -26.12
N ARG A 32 1.03 33.60 -25.77
CA ARG A 32 2.29 33.26 -25.09
C ARG A 32 2.08 33.24 -23.59
N LEU A 33 2.73 32.28 -22.92
CA LEU A 33 2.80 32.25 -21.46
C LEU A 33 3.78 33.33 -20.98
N PRO A 34 3.36 34.29 -20.13
CA PRO A 34 4.26 35.21 -19.45
C PRO A 34 5.33 34.46 -18.65
N GLU A 35 6.51 35.07 -18.50
CA GLU A 35 7.66 34.42 -17.82
C GLU A 35 7.32 33.96 -16.39
N SER A 36 6.52 34.73 -15.66
CA SER A 36 6.06 34.35 -14.32
C SER A 36 5.22 33.07 -14.31
N LEU A 37 4.28 32.93 -15.26
CA LEU A 37 3.45 31.73 -15.40
C LEU A 37 4.25 30.55 -15.96
N ALA A 38 5.22 30.80 -16.83
CA ALA A 38 6.14 29.78 -17.32
C ALA A 38 7.00 29.20 -16.18
N ARG A 39 7.49 30.03 -15.26
CA ARG A 39 8.19 29.59 -14.06
C ARG A 39 7.28 28.78 -13.14
N ALA A 40 6.07 29.27 -12.84
CA ALA A 40 5.11 28.54 -12.01
C ALA A 40 4.76 27.16 -12.59
N LYS A 41 4.54 27.10 -13.91
CA LYS A 41 4.33 25.83 -14.63
C LYS A 41 5.53 24.89 -14.47
N ALA A 42 6.74 25.38 -14.70
CA ALA A 42 7.96 24.57 -14.58
C ALA A 42 8.20 24.07 -13.15
N GLU A 43 7.94 24.91 -12.15
CA GLU A 43 8.02 24.53 -10.73
C GLU A 43 7.02 23.43 -10.39
N ALA A 44 5.75 23.58 -10.81
CA ALA A 44 4.72 22.58 -10.63
C ALA A 44 5.08 21.24 -11.30
N GLU A 45 5.50 21.26 -12.56
CA GLU A 45 5.91 20.07 -13.32
C GLU A 45 7.13 19.40 -12.69
N SER A 46 8.12 20.17 -12.23
CA SER A 46 9.31 19.66 -11.55
C SER A 46 8.99 18.98 -10.21
N ALA A 47 7.91 19.42 -9.56
CA ALA A 47 7.41 18.83 -8.32
C ALA A 47 6.39 17.72 -8.57
N GLY A 48 6.31 17.20 -9.80
CA GLY A 48 5.43 16.08 -10.15
C GLY A 48 3.95 16.43 -10.20
N ARG A 49 3.59 17.71 -10.33
CA ARG A 49 2.19 18.14 -10.42
C ARG A 49 1.81 18.42 -11.87
N THR A 50 0.56 18.18 -12.21
CA THR A 50 0.02 18.52 -13.53
C THR A 50 -0.28 20.00 -13.58
N ALA A 51 0.47 20.75 -14.40
CA ALA A 51 0.24 22.17 -14.64
C ALA A 51 -0.72 22.39 -15.82
N ILE A 52 -1.85 23.02 -15.56
CA ILE A 52 -2.88 23.36 -16.54
C ILE A 52 -2.87 24.87 -16.77
N THR A 53 -2.59 25.29 -17.99
CA THR A 53 -2.60 26.71 -18.37
C THR A 53 -4.02 27.19 -18.62
N VAL A 54 -4.33 28.41 -18.18
CA VAL A 54 -5.63 29.07 -18.34
C VAL A 54 -5.44 30.42 -19.01
N ALA A 55 -6.19 30.66 -20.08
CA ALA A 55 -6.23 31.93 -20.78
C ALA A 55 -7.67 32.37 -21.02
N TRP A 56 -7.88 33.68 -21.00
CA TRP A 56 -9.11 34.29 -21.49
C TRP A 56 -8.86 35.65 -22.14
N ASP A 57 -9.69 35.97 -23.12
CA ASP A 57 -9.61 37.19 -23.93
C ASP A 57 -8.22 37.42 -24.56
N GLY A 58 -7.57 36.34 -25.02
CA GLY A 58 -6.28 36.41 -25.69
C GLY A 58 -5.05 36.52 -24.76
N GLU A 59 -5.24 36.48 -23.44
CA GLU A 59 -4.15 36.55 -22.47
C GLU A 59 -4.10 35.31 -21.57
N ALA A 60 -2.91 34.76 -21.37
CA ALA A 60 -2.67 33.74 -20.35
C ALA A 60 -2.70 34.38 -18.96
N ARG A 61 -3.51 33.82 -18.07
CA ARG A 61 -3.90 34.47 -16.81
C ARG A 61 -3.54 33.65 -15.58
N ALA A 62 -3.53 32.33 -15.69
CA ALA A 62 -3.22 31.45 -14.57
C ALA A 62 -2.60 30.13 -15.03
N VAL A 63 -1.94 29.47 -14.07
CA VAL A 63 -1.58 28.06 -14.11
C VAL A 63 -2.29 27.41 -12.91
N LEU A 64 -3.07 26.38 -13.18
CA LEU A 64 -3.71 25.55 -12.16
C LEU A 64 -2.87 24.30 -11.96
N GLU A 65 -2.54 24.00 -10.71
CA GLU A 65 -1.81 22.79 -10.36
C GLU A 65 -2.80 21.71 -9.91
N VAL A 66 -2.71 20.53 -10.49
CA VAL A 66 -3.51 19.36 -10.12
C VAL A 66 -2.56 18.22 -9.78
N ALA A 67 -2.78 17.61 -8.62
CA ALA A 67 -2.04 16.44 -8.18
C ALA A 67 -2.96 15.51 -7.40
N ASP A 68 -2.66 14.22 -7.44
CA ASP A 68 -3.31 13.27 -6.55
C ASP A 68 -2.82 13.51 -5.12
N ALA A 69 -3.76 13.71 -4.21
CA ALA A 69 -3.44 13.96 -2.82
C ALA A 69 -3.04 12.64 -2.15
N VAL A 70 -1.86 12.63 -1.53
CA VAL A 70 -1.47 11.57 -0.62
C VAL A 70 -2.43 11.57 0.57
N LYS A 71 -2.95 10.39 0.95
CA LYS A 71 -3.78 10.28 2.15
C LYS A 71 -2.99 10.73 3.38
N GLU A 72 -3.60 11.54 4.24
CA GLU A 72 -2.96 12.08 5.45
C GLU A 72 -2.37 10.98 6.36
N THR A 73 -2.93 9.77 6.31
CA THR A 73 -2.48 8.63 7.12
C THR A 73 -1.33 7.82 6.50
N SER A 74 -0.93 8.12 5.27
CA SER A 74 0.08 7.35 4.54
C SER A 74 1.45 7.42 5.20
N ALA A 75 1.93 8.61 5.55
CA ALA A 75 3.24 8.78 6.22
C ALA A 75 3.31 8.00 7.54
N GLU A 76 2.26 8.09 8.35
CA GLU A 76 2.13 7.33 9.60
C GLU A 76 2.13 5.81 9.34
N ALA A 77 1.43 5.35 8.29
CA ALA A 77 1.40 3.94 7.92
C ALA A 77 2.79 3.42 7.50
N ILE A 78 3.52 4.17 6.69
CA ILE A 78 4.89 3.84 6.28
C ILE A 78 5.81 3.78 7.50
N GLU A 79 5.72 4.74 8.43
CA GLU A 79 6.48 4.73 9.69
C GLU A 79 6.18 3.47 10.52
N ARG A 80 4.89 3.14 10.70
CA ARG A 80 4.47 1.92 11.43
C ARG A 80 5.00 0.65 10.77
N LEU A 81 5.03 0.57 9.44
CA LEU A 81 5.59 -0.59 8.71
C LEU A 81 7.12 -0.68 8.91
N ARG A 82 7.84 0.44 8.84
CA ARG A 82 9.28 0.48 9.13
C ARG A 82 9.59 0.08 10.57
N ALA A 83 8.78 0.52 11.53
CA ALA A 83 8.91 0.12 12.93
C ALA A 83 8.71 -1.39 13.16
N LEU A 84 8.03 -2.09 12.23
CA LEU A 84 7.92 -3.55 12.23
C LEU A 84 9.11 -4.25 11.58
N GLY A 85 10.12 -3.50 11.11
CA GLY A 85 11.30 -4.01 10.40
C GLY A 85 11.05 -4.36 8.93
N LEU A 86 10.02 -3.77 8.32
CA LEU A 86 9.71 -3.93 6.90
C LEU A 86 10.42 -2.84 6.10
N THR A 87 10.70 -3.13 4.83
CA THR A 87 11.24 -2.16 3.86
C THR A 87 10.11 -1.75 2.91
N PRO A 88 9.52 -0.56 3.07
CA PRO A 88 8.51 -0.07 2.14
C PRO A 88 9.14 0.23 0.77
N ILE A 89 8.45 -0.15 -0.29
CA ILE A 89 8.84 0.06 -1.69
C ILE A 89 7.63 0.66 -2.42
N LEU A 90 7.86 1.71 -3.21
CA LEU A 90 6.83 2.32 -4.05
C LEU A 90 6.93 1.78 -5.48
N LEU A 91 5.83 1.22 -5.99
CA LEU A 91 5.69 0.81 -7.40
C LEU A 91 4.54 1.58 -8.05
N THR A 92 4.85 2.47 -8.98
CA THR A 92 3.84 3.29 -9.68
C THR A 92 4.09 3.38 -11.19
N GLY A 93 3.00 3.46 -11.95
CA GLY A 93 3.05 3.78 -13.38
C GLY A 93 3.25 5.27 -13.67
N ASP A 94 3.20 6.11 -12.63
CA ASP A 94 3.45 7.55 -12.77
C ASP A 94 4.90 7.84 -13.15
N ASN A 95 5.14 9.04 -13.67
CA ASN A 95 6.48 9.49 -13.99
C ASN A 95 7.38 9.57 -12.74
N ARG A 96 8.69 9.55 -12.98
CA ARG A 96 9.71 9.56 -11.93
C ARG A 96 9.56 10.73 -10.93
N ALA A 97 9.29 11.94 -11.42
CA ALA A 97 9.18 13.14 -10.58
C ALA A 97 8.01 13.06 -9.61
N VAL A 98 6.84 12.60 -10.07
CA VAL A 98 5.65 12.37 -9.22
C VAL A 98 5.97 11.31 -8.16
N ALA A 99 6.53 10.17 -8.60
CA ALA A 99 6.80 9.04 -7.72
C ALA A 99 7.80 9.40 -6.60
N GLU A 100 8.87 10.12 -6.94
CA GLU A 100 9.87 10.59 -5.98
C GLU A 100 9.31 11.65 -5.01
N ALA A 101 8.47 12.56 -5.50
CA ALA A 101 7.81 13.55 -4.66
C ALA A 101 6.88 12.88 -3.62
N VAL A 102 6.04 11.93 -4.06
CA VAL A 102 5.15 11.16 -3.18
C VAL A 102 5.97 10.33 -2.19
N ALA A 103 7.02 9.64 -2.65
CA ALA A 103 7.90 8.85 -1.79
C ALA A 103 8.55 9.71 -0.70
N ALA A 104 9.05 10.90 -1.04
CA ALA A 104 9.63 11.83 -0.10
C ALA A 104 8.59 12.32 0.94
N GLU A 105 7.36 12.60 0.51
CA GLU A 105 6.27 13.02 1.39
C GLU A 105 5.90 11.95 2.42
N VAL A 106 5.87 10.66 2.02
CA VAL A 106 5.51 9.55 2.93
C VAL A 106 6.70 8.91 3.64
N GLY A 107 7.93 9.31 3.33
CA GLY A 107 9.16 8.79 3.96
C GLY A 107 9.65 7.45 3.41
N ILE A 108 9.45 7.19 2.11
CA ILE A 108 10.06 6.07 1.38
C ILE A 108 11.39 6.54 0.76
N ASP A 109 12.45 5.76 0.95
CA ASP A 109 13.77 6.07 0.41
C ASP A 109 13.75 6.06 -1.13
N ALA A 110 14.40 7.03 -1.79
CA ALA A 110 14.36 7.18 -3.25
C ALA A 110 14.87 5.93 -4.01
N GLU A 111 15.79 5.17 -3.43
CA GLU A 111 16.28 3.89 -3.97
C GLU A 111 15.20 2.79 -4.01
N GLN A 112 14.15 2.95 -3.21
CA GLN A 112 13.01 2.03 -3.11
C GLN A 112 11.81 2.50 -3.94
N VAL A 113 12.04 3.34 -4.96
CA VAL A 113 11.01 3.86 -5.87
C VAL A 113 11.18 3.30 -7.27
N TYR A 114 10.15 2.61 -7.75
CA TYR A 114 10.03 2.11 -9.11
C TYR A 114 8.88 2.87 -9.79
N ALA A 115 9.25 3.90 -10.56
CA ALA A 115 8.32 4.70 -11.35
C ALA A 115 8.24 4.21 -12.80
N GLU A 116 7.22 4.64 -13.53
CA GLU A 116 6.95 4.31 -14.93
C GLU A 116 6.84 2.80 -15.17
N VAL A 117 6.40 2.04 -14.16
CA VAL A 117 6.28 0.57 -14.26
C VAL A 117 4.94 0.16 -14.87
N MET A 118 4.99 -0.78 -15.82
CA MET A 118 3.82 -1.45 -16.36
C MET A 118 3.32 -2.54 -15.38
N PRO A 119 2.08 -3.04 -15.54
CA PRO A 119 1.57 -4.13 -14.70
C PRO A 119 2.48 -5.37 -14.66
N GLU A 120 3.10 -5.72 -15.79
CA GLU A 120 4.05 -6.84 -15.91
C GLU A 120 5.35 -6.56 -15.11
N ASP A 121 5.86 -5.33 -15.19
CA ASP A 121 7.05 -4.92 -14.44
C ASP A 121 6.81 -5.00 -12.92
N LYS A 122 5.59 -4.70 -12.44
CA LYS A 122 5.25 -4.85 -11.02
C LYS A 122 5.42 -6.30 -10.57
N VAL A 123 4.96 -7.26 -11.38
CA VAL A 123 5.11 -8.70 -11.11
C VAL A 123 6.59 -9.09 -11.10
N ASP A 124 7.38 -8.59 -12.04
CA ASP A 124 8.80 -8.90 -12.15
C ASP A 124 9.62 -8.34 -10.99
N VAL A 125 9.27 -7.15 -10.47
CA VAL A 125 9.87 -6.62 -9.25
C VAL A 125 9.56 -7.52 -8.05
N VAL A 126 8.31 -7.98 -7.89
CA VAL A 126 7.95 -8.92 -6.81
C VAL A 126 8.76 -10.22 -6.93
N LYS A 127 8.81 -10.83 -8.12
CA LYS A 127 9.59 -12.05 -8.36
C LYS A 127 11.07 -11.86 -8.06
N ARG A 128 11.65 -10.72 -8.45
CA ARG A 128 13.06 -10.41 -8.19
C ARG A 128 13.33 -10.36 -6.68
N LEU A 129 12.50 -9.64 -5.92
CA LEU A 129 12.63 -9.54 -4.46
C LEU A 129 12.47 -10.92 -3.78
N GLN A 130 11.55 -11.75 -4.27
CA GLN A 130 11.40 -13.13 -3.80
C GLN A 130 12.63 -13.99 -4.13
N ALA A 131 13.21 -13.84 -5.32
CA ALA A 131 14.44 -14.54 -5.72
C ALA A 131 15.66 -14.14 -4.87
N GLU A 132 15.68 -12.92 -4.33
CA GLU A 132 16.66 -12.47 -3.33
C GLU A 132 16.44 -13.11 -1.94
N GLY A 133 15.41 -13.95 -1.78
CA GLY A 133 15.07 -14.61 -0.51
C GLY A 133 14.25 -13.75 0.44
N ARG A 134 13.66 -12.64 -0.04
CA ARG A 134 12.75 -11.80 0.77
C ARG A 134 11.33 -12.36 0.72
N SER A 135 10.59 -12.19 1.81
CA SER A 135 9.13 -12.32 1.80
C SER A 135 8.51 -10.99 1.42
N VAL A 136 7.66 -10.98 0.40
CA VAL A 136 7.10 -9.77 -0.19
C VAL A 136 5.61 -9.68 0.11
N ALA A 137 5.19 -8.56 0.71
CA ALA A 137 3.78 -8.19 0.80
C ALA A 137 3.51 -7.08 -0.22
N MET A 138 2.50 -7.26 -1.06
CA MET A 138 2.08 -6.27 -2.06
C MET A 138 0.78 -5.61 -1.59
N VAL A 139 0.68 -4.29 -1.70
CA VAL A 139 -0.56 -3.55 -1.43
C VAL A 139 -1.00 -2.87 -2.72
N GLY A 140 -2.28 -3.01 -3.09
CA GLY A 140 -2.80 -2.43 -4.33
C GLY A 140 -4.31 -2.27 -4.31
N ASP A 141 -4.82 -1.49 -5.26
CA ASP A 141 -6.25 -1.19 -5.40
C ASP A 141 -6.74 -1.27 -6.86
N GLY A 142 -5.84 -1.30 -7.84
CA GLY A 142 -6.18 -1.33 -9.25
C GLY A 142 -6.23 -2.73 -9.88
N VAL A 143 -6.92 -2.84 -11.02
CA VAL A 143 -6.84 -4.02 -11.90
C VAL A 143 -5.38 -4.28 -12.31
N ASN A 144 -4.62 -3.20 -12.49
CA ASN A 144 -3.20 -3.23 -12.82
C ASN A 144 -2.33 -3.87 -11.74
N ASP A 145 -2.82 -3.98 -10.50
CA ASP A 145 -2.08 -4.55 -9.38
C ASP A 145 -2.44 -6.01 -9.12
N ALA A 146 -3.55 -6.51 -9.68
CA ALA A 146 -4.09 -7.84 -9.37
C ALA A 146 -3.06 -8.96 -9.61
N ALA A 147 -2.29 -8.90 -10.70
CA ALA A 147 -1.26 -9.90 -10.99
C ALA A 147 -0.09 -9.83 -9.98
N ALA A 148 0.29 -8.62 -9.55
CA ALA A 148 1.36 -8.44 -8.56
C ALA A 148 0.90 -8.84 -7.14
N LEU A 149 -0.36 -8.58 -6.80
CA LEU A 149 -1.02 -9.04 -5.57
C LEU A 149 -1.00 -10.57 -5.49
N ALA A 150 -1.40 -11.25 -6.58
CA ALA A 150 -1.42 -12.71 -6.65
C ALA A 150 -0.01 -13.36 -6.67
N GLN A 151 1.01 -12.62 -7.11
CA GLN A 151 2.41 -13.08 -7.12
C GLN A 151 3.10 -12.96 -5.76
N ALA A 152 2.67 -12.01 -4.93
CA ALA A 152 3.30 -11.75 -3.63
C ALA A 152 3.10 -12.90 -2.65
N ASP A 153 3.94 -12.99 -1.62
CA ASP A 153 3.73 -13.94 -0.51
C ASP A 153 2.53 -13.53 0.36
N LEU A 154 2.14 -12.25 0.28
CA LEU A 154 0.95 -11.70 0.89
C LEU A 154 0.37 -10.57 0.03
N GLY A 155 -0.78 -10.79 -0.60
CA GLY A 155 -1.55 -9.77 -1.29
C GLY A 155 -2.50 -9.02 -0.35
N LEU A 156 -2.36 -7.70 -0.27
CA LEU A 156 -3.20 -6.80 0.54
C LEU A 156 -4.01 -5.88 -0.39
N ALA A 157 -5.29 -6.21 -0.60
CA ALA A 157 -6.17 -5.41 -1.45
C ALA A 157 -6.83 -4.27 -0.64
N MET A 158 -6.93 -3.08 -1.23
CA MET A 158 -7.72 -2.01 -0.64
C MET A 158 -9.22 -2.28 -0.85
N GLY A 159 -10.05 -2.10 0.18
CA GLY A 159 -11.50 -2.30 0.08
C GLY A 159 -12.22 -1.28 -0.81
N THR A 160 -11.54 -0.19 -1.18
CA THR A 160 -11.99 0.78 -2.19
C THR A 160 -11.48 0.45 -3.59
N GLY A 161 -10.70 -0.61 -3.73
CA GLY A 161 -10.12 -1.05 -4.99
C GLY A 161 -11.13 -1.76 -5.88
N THR A 162 -10.66 -2.15 -7.06
CA THR A 162 -11.45 -2.88 -8.04
C THR A 162 -11.74 -4.31 -7.59
N ASP A 163 -12.84 -4.91 -8.05
CA ASP A 163 -13.19 -6.30 -7.71
C ASP A 163 -12.07 -7.28 -8.02
N ALA A 164 -11.35 -7.06 -9.14
CA ALA A 164 -10.19 -7.87 -9.52
C ALA A 164 -9.05 -7.79 -8.50
N ALA A 165 -8.80 -6.62 -7.90
CA ALA A 165 -7.79 -6.48 -6.85
C ALA A 165 -8.25 -7.17 -5.55
N ILE A 166 -9.53 -7.05 -5.20
CA ILE A 166 -10.12 -7.68 -4.00
C ILE A 166 -10.07 -9.21 -4.10
N GLU A 167 -10.39 -9.79 -5.26
CA GLU A 167 -10.33 -11.24 -5.46
C GLU A 167 -8.89 -11.77 -5.51
N ALA A 168 -7.94 -10.96 -5.98
CA ALA A 168 -6.53 -11.37 -6.08
C ALA A 168 -5.76 -11.27 -4.74
N GLY A 169 -6.24 -10.50 -3.78
CA GLY A 169 -5.58 -10.32 -2.47
C GLY A 169 -5.97 -11.37 -1.44
N ASP A 170 -5.02 -11.78 -0.58
CA ASP A 170 -5.28 -12.66 0.56
C ASP A 170 -6.03 -11.96 1.71
N LEU A 171 -5.86 -10.64 1.82
CA LEU A 171 -6.45 -9.80 2.85
C LEU A 171 -6.99 -8.51 2.24
N THR A 172 -8.22 -8.15 2.62
CA THR A 172 -8.86 -6.91 2.19
C THR A 172 -8.89 -5.87 3.32
N LEU A 173 -8.34 -4.68 3.06
CA LEU A 173 -8.35 -3.54 3.97
C LEU A 173 -9.65 -2.73 3.78
N VAL A 174 -10.70 -3.11 4.50
CA VAL A 174 -12.07 -2.57 4.35
C VAL A 174 -12.14 -1.03 4.42
N ARG A 175 -11.35 -0.39 5.28
CA ARG A 175 -11.41 1.07 5.50
C ARG A 175 -10.52 1.90 4.57
N GLY A 176 -9.85 1.28 3.59
CA GLY A 176 -8.94 1.99 2.69
C GLY A 176 -7.79 2.73 3.41
N ASP A 177 -7.46 2.30 4.64
CA ASP A 177 -6.45 2.90 5.51
C ASP A 177 -5.29 1.93 5.69
N LEU A 178 -4.11 2.33 5.22
CA LEU A 178 -2.91 1.49 5.19
C LEU A 178 -2.40 1.14 6.60
N ARG A 179 -2.76 1.92 7.63
CA ARG A 179 -2.41 1.61 9.02
C ARG A 179 -2.95 0.25 9.48
N ALA A 180 -4.07 -0.19 8.90
CA ALA A 180 -4.64 -1.50 9.16
C ALA A 180 -3.73 -2.65 8.70
N ALA A 181 -2.90 -2.44 7.67
CA ALA A 181 -1.89 -3.44 7.26
C ALA A 181 -0.86 -3.67 8.36
N ALA A 182 -0.36 -2.59 8.97
CA ALA A 182 0.59 -2.70 10.08
C ALA A 182 -0.03 -3.44 11.28
N ASP A 183 -1.30 -3.15 11.61
CA ASP A 183 -2.02 -3.86 12.66
C ASP A 183 -2.27 -5.34 12.34
N ALA A 184 -2.59 -5.67 11.08
CA ALA A 184 -2.73 -7.05 10.63
C ALA A 184 -1.43 -7.84 10.82
N ILE A 185 -0.28 -7.24 10.45
CA ILE A 185 1.04 -7.86 10.63
C ILE A 185 1.37 -8.04 12.13
N ARG A 186 1.06 -7.05 12.97
CA ARG A 186 1.23 -7.17 14.44
C ARG A 186 0.38 -8.28 15.03
N LEU A 187 -0.88 -8.37 14.59
CA LEU A 187 -1.78 -9.43 15.01
C LEU A 187 -1.26 -10.79 14.57
N ALA A 188 -0.85 -10.95 13.31
CA ALA A 188 -0.29 -12.19 12.78
C ALA A 188 0.94 -12.66 13.58
N ARG A 189 1.88 -11.75 13.88
CA ARG A 189 3.06 -12.07 14.71
C ARG A 189 2.68 -12.53 16.12
N ARG A 190 1.70 -11.89 16.76
CA ARG A 190 1.19 -12.30 18.09
C ARG A 190 0.46 -13.64 18.04
N THR A 191 -0.33 -13.88 17.00
CA THR A 191 -1.00 -15.16 16.79
C THR A 191 0.02 -16.28 16.62
N LEU A 192 1.06 -16.08 15.81
CA LEU A 192 2.12 -17.07 15.62
C LEU A 192 2.89 -17.35 16.91
N SER A 193 3.19 -16.33 17.71
CA SER A 193 3.80 -16.50 19.05
C SER A 193 2.92 -17.33 19.99
N THR A 194 1.60 -17.09 19.95
CA THR A 194 0.61 -17.86 20.72
C THR A 194 0.55 -19.32 20.26
N ILE A 195 0.54 -19.56 18.95
CA ILE A 195 0.57 -20.91 18.35
C ILE A 195 1.85 -21.64 18.76
N ARG A 196 3.02 -21.01 18.65
CA ARG A 196 4.31 -21.61 19.05
C ARG A 196 4.30 -22.00 20.53
N THR A 197 3.74 -21.14 21.39
CA THR A 197 3.59 -21.42 22.82
C THR A 197 2.66 -22.62 23.07
N ASN A 198 1.50 -22.65 22.40
CA ASN A 198 0.56 -23.75 22.52
C ASN A 198 1.16 -25.08 22.05
N LEU A 199 1.86 -25.08 20.92
CA LEU A 199 2.55 -26.26 20.40
C LEU A 199 3.67 -26.73 21.32
N PHE A 200 4.46 -25.80 21.86
CA PHE A 200 5.50 -26.14 22.83
C PHE A 200 4.93 -26.91 24.02
N TRP A 201 3.84 -26.42 24.63
CA TRP A 201 3.21 -27.11 25.76
C TRP A 201 2.55 -28.42 25.38
N ALA A 202 1.92 -28.49 24.20
CA ALA A 202 1.35 -29.72 23.68
C ALA A 202 2.40 -30.82 23.50
N PHE A 203 3.60 -30.48 23.01
CA PHE A 203 4.69 -31.45 22.85
C PHE A 203 5.44 -31.74 24.14
N ALA A 204 5.73 -30.73 24.98
CA ALA A 204 6.50 -30.89 26.20
C ALA A 204 5.89 -31.94 27.15
N TYR A 205 4.57 -31.91 27.30
CA TYR A 205 3.85 -32.91 28.09
C TYR A 205 4.03 -34.32 27.51
N ASN A 206 3.81 -34.51 26.20
CA ASN A 206 3.95 -35.81 25.55
C ASN A 206 5.37 -36.35 25.64
N VAL A 207 6.38 -35.50 25.42
CA VAL A 207 7.80 -35.85 25.53
C VAL A 207 8.15 -36.32 26.95
N GLY A 208 7.58 -35.69 28.00
CA GLY A 208 7.79 -36.13 29.37
C GLY A 208 6.99 -37.38 29.76
N ALA A 209 5.75 -37.49 29.29
CA ALA A 209 4.82 -38.57 29.66
C ALA A 209 5.19 -39.90 28.98
N LEU A 210 5.73 -39.89 27.76
CA LEU A 210 6.08 -41.11 27.02
C LEU A 210 7.16 -41.97 27.73
N PRO A 211 8.30 -41.42 28.20
CA PRO A 211 9.28 -42.17 28.98
C PRO A 211 8.71 -42.70 30.30
N LEU A 212 7.89 -41.90 30.99
CA LEU A 212 7.22 -42.31 32.23
C LEU A 212 6.26 -43.48 31.99
N ALA A 213 5.52 -43.46 30.88
CA ALA A 213 4.65 -44.55 30.47
C ALA A 213 5.45 -45.81 30.11
N ALA A 214 6.53 -45.66 29.35
CA ALA A 214 7.42 -46.76 28.98
C ALA A 214 8.08 -47.42 30.21
N ALA A 215 8.39 -46.63 31.25
CA ALA A 215 8.89 -47.12 32.53
C ALA A 215 7.81 -47.74 33.44
N GLY A 216 6.53 -47.75 33.01
CA GLY A 216 5.40 -48.25 33.80
C GLY A 216 4.99 -47.35 34.97
N LEU A 217 5.51 -46.12 35.04
CA LEU A 217 5.32 -45.19 36.15
C LEU A 217 4.14 -44.21 35.92
N LEU A 218 3.51 -44.24 34.74
CA LEU A 218 2.43 -43.32 34.39
C LEU A 218 1.06 -43.91 34.72
N ASN A 219 0.36 -43.28 35.67
CA ASN A 219 -1.02 -43.63 35.99
C ASN A 219 -1.98 -43.02 34.94
N PRO A 220 -2.89 -43.81 34.32
CA PRO A 220 -3.86 -43.32 33.34
C PRO A 220 -4.70 -42.12 33.81
N MET A 221 -5.02 -42.04 35.11
CA MET A 221 -5.76 -40.92 35.69
C MET A 221 -4.94 -39.61 35.66
N ILE A 222 -3.64 -39.69 35.94
CA ILE A 222 -2.73 -38.55 35.89
C ILE A 222 -2.56 -38.09 34.44
N ALA A 223 -2.46 -39.04 33.51
CA ALA A 223 -2.34 -38.75 32.10
C ALA A 223 -3.60 -38.05 31.55
N GLY A 224 -4.79 -38.51 31.93
CA GLY A 224 -6.06 -37.88 31.57
C GLY A 224 -6.23 -36.47 32.16
N ALA A 225 -5.86 -36.28 33.43
CA ALA A 225 -5.92 -34.97 34.09
C ALA A 225 -4.99 -33.95 33.42
N ALA A 226 -3.77 -34.35 33.07
CA ALA A 226 -2.82 -33.50 32.36
C ALA A 226 -3.31 -33.13 30.95
N MET A 227 -3.97 -34.07 30.24
CA MET A 227 -4.57 -33.82 28.93
C MET A 227 -5.69 -32.77 29.02
N ALA A 228 -6.58 -32.89 30.00
CA ALA A 228 -7.65 -31.90 30.23
C ALA A 228 -7.08 -30.52 30.60
N PHE A 229 -6.05 -30.46 31.45
CA PHE A 229 -5.40 -29.21 31.80
C PHE A 229 -4.72 -28.53 30.60
N SER A 230 -4.11 -29.32 29.71
CA SER A 230 -3.52 -28.82 28.46
C SER A 230 -4.55 -28.14 27.56
N SER A 231 -5.76 -28.71 27.42
CA SER A 231 -6.84 -28.08 26.66
C SER A 231 -7.27 -26.74 27.27
N VAL A 232 -7.43 -26.67 28.60
CA VAL A 232 -7.76 -25.43 29.30
C VAL A 232 -6.66 -24.38 29.12
N PHE A 233 -5.40 -24.79 29.21
CA PHE A 233 -4.26 -23.91 29.00
C PHE A 233 -4.20 -23.37 27.56
N VAL A 234 -4.33 -24.22 26.55
CA VAL A 234 -4.29 -23.83 25.13
C VAL A 234 -5.44 -22.87 24.81
N VAL A 235 -6.65 -23.17 25.27
CA VAL A 235 -7.83 -22.30 25.08
C VAL A 235 -7.62 -20.97 25.81
N GLY A 236 -7.22 -21.01 27.09
CA GLY A 236 -6.95 -19.81 27.89
C GLY A 236 -5.88 -18.92 27.28
N ASN A 237 -4.78 -19.50 26.80
CA ASN A 237 -3.69 -18.77 26.16
C ASN A 237 -4.15 -18.16 24.83
N SER A 238 -4.94 -18.89 24.04
CA SER A 238 -5.51 -18.39 22.78
C SER A 238 -6.49 -17.22 23.01
N LEU A 239 -7.27 -17.25 24.10
CA LEU A 239 -8.19 -16.16 24.46
C LEU A 239 -7.46 -14.84 24.78
N ARG A 240 -6.17 -14.87 25.12
CA ARG A 240 -5.37 -13.64 25.34
C ARG A 240 -5.29 -12.78 24.08
N LEU A 241 -5.42 -13.37 22.89
CA LEU A 241 -5.46 -12.63 21.63
C LEU A 241 -6.71 -11.74 21.51
N ARG A 242 -7.80 -12.03 22.23
CA ARG A 242 -9.00 -11.14 22.26
C ARG A 242 -8.70 -9.78 22.89
N GLY A 243 -7.66 -9.68 23.70
CA GLY A 243 -7.20 -8.41 24.27
C GLY A 243 -6.31 -7.59 23.34
N PHE A 244 -6.07 -8.04 22.09
CA PHE A 244 -5.32 -7.26 21.11
C PHE A 244 -6.01 -5.92 20.85
N LYS A 245 -5.24 -4.84 20.94
CA LYS A 245 -5.64 -3.50 20.52
C LYS A 245 -4.70 -3.07 19.41
N GLY A 246 -5.27 -2.61 18.29
CA GLY A 246 -4.55 -1.90 17.24
C GLY A 246 -3.90 -0.63 17.80
N ALA A 247 -2.92 -0.10 17.07
CA ALA A 247 -2.25 1.15 17.43
C ALA A 247 -3.06 2.37 16.96
#